data_AF-A0A7I7XZL2-F1
#
_entry.id   AF-A0A7I7XZL2-F1
#
_cell.length_a   1.000
_cell.length_b   1.000
_cell.length_c   1.000
_cell.angle_alpha   90.00
_cell.angle_beta   90.00
_cell.angle_gamma   90.00
#
_symmetry.space_group_name_H-M   'P 1'
#
loop_
_entity.id
_entity.type
_entity.pdbx_description
1 polymer ?
#
loop_
_entity_poly.entity_id
_entity_poly.type
_entity_poly.pdbx_seq_one_letter_code
_entity_poly.pdbx_strand_id
1 'polypeptide(L)'
;MTSNVLASELAEKASQTLELIYSHLGRMADEVVRCRPPRATLTETHFGGLQRIITDLLNEEPGVWGMGFAAAPGLVDGLERCLPWWQRSNGRISRLRLNFDPNSIDVYDYLQMDWYQLAQNGQSRVAYGPYVDYAGSDMYTITVTIPVLAGEEFLGIVGADLVVGDVEHRLLEVLRGAGEDAVVVSTERRVIAANTPRWLVGSRLAGMPEEGPATDPTAFREVAEMPLGTGWVLAIAWPEADSANSR
;
A
#
# COMPACT_ATOMS: atom_id res chain seq x y z
N MET A 1 9.41 -0.95 30.88
CA MET A 1 9.11 -1.62 29.60
C MET A 1 7.78 -2.32 29.76
N THR A 2 6.70 -1.55 29.72
CA THR A 2 5.36 -2.09 29.44
C THR A 2 5.44 -2.66 28.03
N SER A 3 5.33 -3.97 27.89
CA SER A 3 5.36 -4.60 26.58
C SER A 3 4.11 -4.19 25.82
N ASN A 4 4.27 -3.58 24.65
CA ASN A 4 3.19 -3.17 23.73
C ASN A 4 2.52 -4.40 23.09
N VAL A 5 2.05 -5.33 23.91
CA VAL A 5 1.59 -6.65 23.47
C VAL A 5 0.34 -6.50 22.64
N LEU A 6 -0.62 -5.67 23.07
CA LEU A 6 -1.88 -5.55 22.35
C LEU A 6 -1.68 -4.78 21.04
N ALA A 7 -0.97 -3.65 21.06
CA ALA A 7 -0.71 -2.89 19.84
C ALA A 7 0.06 -3.72 18.81
N SER A 8 1.09 -4.46 19.24
CA SER A 8 1.88 -5.32 18.34
C SER A 8 1.07 -6.47 17.78
N GLU A 9 0.29 -7.17 18.63
CA GLU A 9 -0.59 -8.26 18.17
C GLU A 9 -1.63 -7.78 17.15
N LEU A 10 -2.25 -6.62 17.39
CA LEU A 10 -3.22 -6.05 16.46
C LEU A 10 -2.53 -5.56 15.19
N ALA A 11 -1.34 -4.98 15.28
CA ALA A 11 -0.58 -4.53 14.12
C ALA A 11 -0.25 -5.71 13.20
N GLU A 12 0.21 -6.83 13.77
CA GLU A 12 0.46 -8.07 13.03
C GLU A 12 -0.82 -8.63 12.40
N LYS A 13 -1.90 -8.78 13.18
CA LYS A 13 -3.20 -9.29 12.68
C LYS A 13 -3.78 -8.39 11.57
N ALA A 14 -3.69 -7.08 11.74
CA ALA A 14 -4.15 -6.11 10.76
C ALA A 14 -3.32 -6.17 9.48
N SER A 15 -1.99 -6.26 9.57
CA SER A 15 -1.13 -6.45 8.40
C SER A 15 -1.37 -7.78 7.67
N GLN A 16 -1.70 -8.86 8.39
CA GLN A 16 -2.04 -10.16 7.79
C GLN A 16 -3.22 -10.09 6.83
N THR A 17 -4.16 -9.14 7.03
CA THR A 17 -5.31 -8.95 6.12
C THR A 17 -4.93 -8.52 4.70
N LEU A 18 -3.70 -8.01 4.52
CA LEU A 18 -3.13 -7.58 3.24
C LEU A 18 -2.11 -8.59 2.68
N GLU A 19 -1.76 -9.64 3.41
CA GLU A 19 -0.67 -10.55 3.05
C GLU A 19 -0.94 -11.36 1.78
N LEU A 20 -2.21 -11.67 1.51
CA LEU A 20 -2.61 -12.33 0.27
C LEU A 20 -2.27 -11.47 -0.96
N ILE A 21 -2.45 -10.15 -0.87
CA ILE A 21 -2.10 -9.22 -1.95
C ILE A 21 -0.59 -9.23 -2.17
N TYR A 22 0.22 -9.16 -1.10
CA TYR A 22 1.68 -9.26 -1.23
C TYR A 22 2.16 -10.61 -1.79
N SER A 23 1.49 -11.70 -1.44
CA SER A 23 1.75 -13.02 -2.00
C SER A 23 1.46 -13.06 -3.51
N HIS A 24 0.40 -12.39 -3.96
CA HIS A 24 0.08 -12.22 -5.37
C HIS A 24 1.13 -11.37 -6.10
N LEU A 25 1.59 -10.28 -5.49
CA LEU A 25 2.71 -9.49 -6.01
C LEU A 25 3.98 -10.35 -6.14
N GLY A 26 4.28 -11.20 -5.17
CA GLY A 26 5.43 -12.13 -5.25
C GLY A 26 5.36 -13.02 -6.49
N ARG A 27 4.19 -13.60 -6.79
CA ARG A 27 3.97 -14.40 -8.01
C ARG A 27 4.18 -13.59 -9.29
N MET A 28 3.78 -12.32 -9.29
CA MET A 28 4.00 -11.41 -10.43
C MET A 28 5.48 -11.08 -10.60
N ALA A 29 6.20 -10.80 -9.51
CA ALA A 29 7.63 -10.53 -9.54
C ALA A 29 8.40 -11.71 -10.13
N ASP A 30 8.09 -12.94 -9.69
CA ASP A 30 8.69 -14.15 -10.23
C ASP A 30 8.39 -14.32 -11.73
N GLU A 31 7.20 -13.93 -12.19
CA GLU A 31 6.86 -13.97 -13.61
C GLU A 31 7.66 -12.95 -14.43
N VAL A 32 7.82 -11.73 -13.92
CA VAL A 32 8.66 -10.71 -14.59
C VAL A 32 10.08 -11.22 -14.79
N VAL A 33 10.66 -11.87 -13.76
CA VAL A 33 12.00 -12.47 -13.87
C VAL A 33 12.02 -13.59 -14.92
N ARG A 34 11.00 -14.47 -14.95
CA ARG A 34 10.89 -15.56 -15.94
C ARG A 34 10.73 -15.07 -17.38
N CYS A 35 10.05 -13.94 -17.59
CA CYS A 35 9.83 -13.34 -18.90
C CYS A 35 11.13 -12.82 -19.55
N ARG A 36 12.22 -12.67 -18.80
CA ARG A 36 13.49 -12.18 -19.35
C ARG A 36 14.11 -13.19 -20.31
N PRO A 37 14.32 -12.81 -21.59
CA PRO A 37 15.03 -13.68 -22.51
C PRO A 37 16.53 -13.73 -22.15
N PRO A 38 17.18 -14.92 -22.16
CA PRO A 38 18.57 -15.05 -21.74
C PRO A 38 19.58 -14.44 -22.74
N ARG A 39 19.16 -14.14 -23.97
CA ARG A 39 20.03 -13.71 -25.08
C ARG A 39 19.43 -12.62 -25.97
N ALA A 40 18.37 -11.95 -25.50
CA ALA A 40 17.71 -10.88 -26.24
C ALA A 40 17.36 -9.71 -25.30
N THR A 41 16.97 -8.58 -25.88
CA THR A 41 16.41 -7.46 -25.12
C THR A 41 14.99 -7.79 -24.67
N LEU A 42 14.62 -7.30 -23.47
CA LEU A 42 13.25 -7.45 -22.97
C LEU A 42 12.34 -6.49 -23.73
N THR A 43 11.37 -7.01 -24.47
CA THR A 43 10.31 -6.23 -25.12
C THR A 43 8.97 -6.43 -24.43
N GLU A 44 8.01 -5.52 -24.66
CA GLU A 44 6.65 -5.65 -24.11
C GLU A 44 5.94 -6.96 -24.49
N THR A 45 6.30 -7.59 -25.61
CA THR A 45 5.69 -8.86 -26.06
C THR A 45 5.97 -10.01 -25.09
N HIS A 46 7.02 -9.91 -24.27
CA HIS A 46 7.32 -10.92 -23.26
C HIS A 46 6.36 -10.88 -22.06
N PHE A 47 5.60 -9.80 -21.87
CA PHE A 47 4.67 -9.68 -20.73
C PHE A 47 3.31 -10.36 -20.93
N GLY A 48 3.14 -11.19 -21.97
CA GLY A 48 1.87 -11.92 -22.19
C GLY A 48 1.50 -12.86 -21.03
N GLY A 49 2.48 -13.52 -20.42
CA GLY A 49 2.28 -14.35 -19.21
C GLY A 49 1.84 -13.51 -18.01
N LEU A 50 2.50 -12.37 -17.80
CA LEU A 50 2.17 -11.41 -16.75
C LEU A 50 0.75 -10.85 -16.89
N GLN A 51 0.34 -10.47 -18.11
CA GLN A 51 -1.03 -9.98 -18.38
C GLN A 51 -2.09 -10.99 -17.92
N ARG A 52 -1.88 -12.28 -18.18
CA ARG A 52 -2.83 -13.33 -17.77
C ARG A 52 -2.92 -13.43 -16.25
N ILE A 53 -1.77 -13.49 -15.57
CA ILE A 53 -1.72 -13.52 -14.10
C ILE A 53 -2.44 -12.32 -13.50
N ILE A 54 -2.14 -11.12 -13.99
CA ILE A 54 -2.78 -9.89 -13.52
C ILE A 54 -4.30 -9.94 -13.69
N THR A 55 -4.77 -10.37 -14.86
CA THR A 55 -6.22 -10.41 -15.14
C THR A 55 -6.92 -11.42 -14.25
N ASP A 56 -6.32 -12.60 -14.02
CA ASP A 56 -6.88 -13.62 -13.13
C ASP A 56 -6.99 -13.09 -11.68
N LEU A 57 -5.91 -12.48 -11.17
CA LEU A 57 -5.87 -11.90 -9.83
C LEU A 57 -6.85 -10.73 -9.64
N LEU A 58 -6.99 -9.86 -10.64
CA LEU A 58 -8.00 -8.80 -10.63
C LEU A 58 -9.44 -9.35 -10.70
N ASN A 59 -9.68 -10.61 -11.04
CA ASN A 59 -11.00 -11.22 -10.89
C ASN A 59 -11.18 -11.85 -9.51
N GLU A 60 -10.11 -12.39 -8.92
CA GLU A 60 -10.10 -13.05 -7.61
C GLU A 60 -10.16 -12.07 -6.42
N GLU A 61 -9.60 -10.86 -6.57
CA GLU A 61 -9.48 -9.87 -5.48
C GLU A 61 -10.30 -8.59 -5.72
N PRO A 62 -11.60 -8.55 -5.39
CA PRO A 62 -12.47 -7.37 -5.59
C PRO A 62 -11.90 -6.06 -5.03
N GLY A 63 -11.15 -6.10 -3.94
CA GLY A 63 -10.57 -4.90 -3.30
C GLY A 63 -9.34 -4.30 -4.00
N VAL A 64 -8.81 -4.95 -5.04
CA VAL A 64 -7.67 -4.46 -5.81
C VAL A 64 -8.14 -3.76 -7.09
N TRP A 65 -8.10 -2.44 -7.14
CA TRP A 65 -8.57 -1.66 -8.29
C TRP A 65 -7.73 -1.89 -9.55
N GLY A 66 -6.41 -1.87 -9.39
CA GLY A 66 -5.45 -2.08 -10.46
C GLY A 66 -4.20 -2.77 -9.96
N MET A 67 -3.46 -3.38 -10.87
CA MET A 67 -2.17 -3.98 -10.57
C MET A 67 -1.30 -4.06 -11.83
N GLY A 68 0.00 -4.11 -11.63
CA GLY A 68 0.92 -4.16 -12.75
C GLY A 68 2.37 -4.25 -12.37
N PHE A 69 3.19 -4.00 -13.39
CA PHE A 69 4.63 -3.87 -13.29
C PHE A 69 5.01 -2.48 -13.78
N ALA A 70 5.87 -1.77 -13.03
CA ALA A 70 6.51 -0.54 -13.45
C ALA A 70 8.01 -0.80 -13.58
N ALA A 71 8.51 -0.78 -14.81
CA ALA A 71 9.87 -1.20 -15.13
C ALA A 71 10.91 -0.18 -14.65
N ALA A 72 12.13 -0.67 -14.37
CA ALA A 72 13.32 0.17 -14.29
C ALA A 72 13.53 0.95 -15.60
N PRO A 73 14.10 2.17 -15.53
CA PRO A 73 14.32 2.99 -16.73
C PRO A 73 15.18 2.25 -17.76
N GLY A 74 14.75 2.27 -19.03
CA GLY A 74 15.48 1.63 -20.12
C GLY A 74 15.51 0.10 -20.08
N LEU A 75 14.83 -0.56 -19.15
CA LEU A 75 14.81 -2.02 -19.05
C LEU A 75 14.12 -2.67 -20.27
N VAL A 76 13.05 -2.03 -20.74
CA VAL A 76 12.29 -2.50 -21.91
C VAL A 76 12.84 -1.82 -23.15
N ASP A 77 13.14 -2.61 -24.17
CA ASP A 77 13.85 -2.18 -25.38
C ASP A 77 13.18 -0.96 -26.02
N GLY A 78 13.98 0.10 -26.20
CA GLY A 78 13.52 1.37 -26.77
C GLY A 78 12.60 2.22 -25.88
N LEU A 79 12.35 1.83 -24.62
CA LEU A 79 11.44 2.54 -23.71
C LEU A 79 12.18 3.02 -22.45
N GLU A 80 12.27 4.34 -22.28
CA GLU A 80 12.76 4.93 -21.02
C GLU A 80 11.81 4.65 -19.85
N ARG A 81 10.50 4.59 -20.11
CA ARG A 81 9.44 4.33 -19.13
C ARG A 81 8.50 3.28 -19.68
N CYS A 82 8.23 2.24 -18.89
CA CYS A 82 7.32 1.17 -19.26
C CYS A 82 6.52 0.71 -18.03
N LEU A 83 5.20 0.87 -18.09
CA LEU A 83 4.29 0.51 -17.01
C LEU A 83 3.14 -0.35 -17.56
N PRO A 84 3.36 -1.66 -17.80
CA PRO A 84 2.27 -2.59 -18.06
C PRO A 84 1.42 -2.78 -16.80
N TRP A 85 0.29 -2.06 -16.75
CA TRP A 85 -0.65 -2.05 -15.63
C TRP A 85 -2.07 -2.23 -16.13
N TRP A 86 -2.87 -3.00 -15.41
CA TRP A 86 -4.29 -3.21 -15.72
C TRP A 86 -5.12 -2.80 -14.53
N GLN A 87 -6.27 -2.21 -14.82
CA GLN A 87 -7.21 -1.78 -13.80
C GLN A 87 -8.64 -2.04 -14.22
N ARG A 88 -9.52 -2.00 -13.23
CA ARG A 88 -10.96 -2.03 -13.48
C ARG A 88 -11.42 -0.69 -14.05
N SER A 89 -12.22 -0.76 -15.11
CA SER A 89 -12.86 0.39 -15.72
C SER A 89 -14.21 -0.05 -16.29
N ASN A 90 -15.30 0.56 -15.83
CA ASN A 90 -16.66 0.27 -16.30
C ASN A 90 -17.02 -1.23 -16.28
N GLY A 91 -16.65 -1.94 -15.21
CA GLY A 91 -16.93 -3.37 -15.04
C GLY A 91 -16.09 -4.30 -15.91
N ARG A 92 -15.02 -3.80 -16.55
CA ARG A 92 -14.07 -4.60 -17.34
C ARG A 92 -12.64 -4.34 -16.86
N ILE A 93 -11.77 -5.32 -17.04
CA ILE A 93 -10.33 -5.16 -16.83
C ILE A 93 -9.72 -4.70 -18.15
N SER A 94 -8.98 -3.59 -18.13
CA SER A 94 -8.28 -3.06 -19.30
C SER A 94 -6.90 -2.53 -18.92
N ARG A 95 -6.01 -2.47 -19.91
CA ARG A 95 -4.66 -1.92 -19.71
C ARG A 95 -4.77 -0.41 -19.52
N LEU A 96 -4.17 0.09 -18.45
CA LEU A 96 -3.99 1.51 -18.18
C LEU A 96 -3.08 2.12 -19.26
N ARG A 97 -3.49 3.29 -19.78
CA ARG A 97 -2.73 4.04 -20.79
C ARG A 97 -2.39 5.40 -20.21
N LEU A 98 -1.10 5.65 -20.05
CA LEU A 98 -0.56 6.88 -19.47
C LEU A 98 0.33 7.58 -20.50
N ASN A 99 0.50 8.89 -20.33
CA ASN A 99 1.47 9.66 -21.10
C ASN A 99 2.82 9.68 -20.37
N PHE A 100 3.88 9.22 -21.02
CA PHE A 100 5.25 9.23 -20.46
C PHE A 100 6.18 10.25 -21.13
N ASP A 101 5.66 11.10 -22.02
CA ASP A 101 6.46 12.17 -22.65
C ASP A 101 6.87 13.21 -21.59
N PRO A 102 8.17 13.36 -21.28
CA PRO A 102 8.65 14.30 -20.27
C PRO A 102 8.40 15.77 -20.62
N ASN A 103 8.07 16.07 -21.88
CA ASN A 103 7.76 17.43 -22.32
C ASN A 103 6.26 17.74 -22.24
N SER A 104 5.42 16.76 -21.89
CA SER A 104 3.98 16.95 -21.79
C SER A 104 3.54 17.46 -20.43
N ILE A 105 2.48 18.26 -20.42
CA ILE A 105 1.88 18.80 -19.19
C ILE A 105 1.14 17.73 -18.37
N ASP A 106 0.73 16.64 -19.01
CA ASP A 106 0.01 15.50 -18.43
C ASP A 106 0.93 14.27 -18.26
N VAL A 107 2.24 14.48 -18.17
CA VAL A 107 3.22 13.41 -17.95
C VAL A 107 2.94 12.66 -16.64
N TYR A 108 2.91 11.34 -16.73
CA TYR A 108 2.89 10.45 -15.58
C TYR A 108 4.29 9.95 -15.28
N ASP A 109 5.05 10.69 -14.47
CA ASP A 109 6.41 10.27 -14.11
C ASP A 109 6.43 9.36 -12.88
N TYR A 110 6.16 8.08 -13.09
CA TYR A 110 6.12 7.09 -12.01
C TYR A 110 7.45 6.95 -11.26
N LEU A 111 8.58 7.36 -11.86
CA LEU A 111 9.90 7.32 -11.23
C LEU A 111 10.03 8.35 -10.09
N GLN A 112 9.17 9.36 -10.07
CA GLN A 112 9.08 10.36 -9.00
C GLN A 112 8.10 9.98 -7.90
N MET A 113 7.38 8.87 -8.04
CA MET A 113 6.38 8.46 -7.06
C MET A 113 7.03 7.74 -5.89
N ASP A 114 6.62 8.08 -4.67
CA ASP A 114 7.18 7.47 -3.45
C ASP A 114 7.03 5.95 -3.45
N TRP A 115 5.89 5.41 -3.90
CA TRP A 115 5.69 3.96 -3.97
C TRP A 115 6.69 3.23 -4.88
N TYR A 116 7.31 3.93 -5.83
CA TYR A 116 8.38 3.42 -6.67
C TYR A 116 9.75 3.62 -6.01
N GLN A 117 10.03 4.85 -5.57
CA GLN A 117 11.33 5.23 -5.00
C GLN A 117 11.64 4.46 -3.71
N LEU A 118 10.63 4.24 -2.87
CA LEU A 118 10.77 3.46 -1.63
C LEU A 118 11.27 2.03 -1.92
N ALA A 119 10.64 1.34 -2.89
CA ALA A 119 11.07 0.00 -3.30
C ALA A 119 12.43 0.01 -4.01
N GLN A 120 12.68 1.02 -4.87
CA GLN A 120 13.98 1.21 -5.53
C GLN A 120 15.12 1.43 -4.51
N ASN A 121 14.83 2.12 -3.40
CA ASN A 121 15.78 2.41 -2.33
C ASN A 121 15.93 1.25 -1.32
N GLY A 122 15.38 0.08 -1.61
CA GLY A 122 15.64 -1.15 -0.88
C GLY A 122 14.53 -1.62 0.05
N GLN A 123 13.37 -0.97 0.09
CA GLN A 123 12.23 -1.52 0.83
C GLN A 123 11.71 -2.78 0.13
N SER A 124 11.71 -3.90 0.85
CA SER A 124 11.21 -5.19 0.33
C SER A 124 9.69 -5.22 0.17
N ARG A 125 8.99 -4.29 0.82
CA ARG A 125 7.55 -4.11 0.73
C ARG A 125 7.18 -2.67 1.07
N VAL A 126 6.14 -2.16 0.43
CA VAL A 126 5.68 -0.78 0.61
C VAL A 126 4.15 -0.76 0.63
N ALA A 127 3.55 -0.03 1.57
CA ALA A 127 2.17 0.44 1.52
C ALA A 127 2.13 1.98 1.56
N TYR A 128 2.03 2.61 0.41
CA TYR A 128 2.06 4.06 0.30
C TYR A 128 0.66 4.65 0.16
N GLY A 129 0.46 5.80 0.80
CA GLY A 129 -0.79 6.55 0.77
C GLY A 129 -1.46 6.63 2.14
N PRO A 130 -2.75 6.98 2.17
CA PRO A 130 -3.66 7.11 1.02
C PRO A 130 -3.45 8.43 0.26
N TYR A 131 -3.66 8.41 -1.07
CA TYR A 131 -3.60 9.57 -1.95
C TYR A 131 -4.62 9.46 -3.09
N VAL A 132 -4.90 10.55 -3.80
CA VAL A 132 -5.75 10.51 -4.99
C VAL A 132 -4.86 10.35 -6.21
N ASP A 133 -5.03 9.26 -6.96
CA ASP A 133 -4.27 9.00 -8.18
C ASP A 133 -5.01 9.54 -9.41
N TYR A 134 -4.92 10.85 -9.63
CA TYR A 134 -5.65 11.56 -10.68
C TYR A 134 -5.35 11.09 -12.11
N ALA A 135 -4.19 10.47 -12.33
CA ALA A 135 -3.74 10.10 -13.67
C ALA A 135 -3.80 8.60 -13.94
N GLY A 136 -3.81 7.75 -12.90
CA GLY A 136 -4.03 6.31 -13.03
C GLY A 136 -5.47 5.90 -12.72
N SER A 137 -5.78 5.72 -11.44
CA SER A 137 -7.06 5.15 -11.00
C SER A 137 -8.24 6.13 -10.93
N ASP A 138 -7.98 7.43 -10.80
CA ASP A 138 -8.92 8.51 -10.41
C ASP A 138 -9.62 8.23 -9.06
N MET A 139 -8.97 7.42 -8.20
CA MET A 139 -9.52 6.96 -6.92
C MET A 139 -8.62 7.35 -5.75
N TYR A 140 -9.25 7.48 -4.58
CA TYR A 140 -8.52 7.52 -3.30
C TYR A 140 -7.97 6.13 -2.99
N THR A 141 -6.65 6.00 -3.06
CA THR A 141 -5.93 4.74 -3.24
C THR A 141 -4.80 4.59 -2.22
N ILE A 142 -4.52 3.35 -1.82
CA ILE A 142 -3.25 2.94 -1.22
C ILE A 142 -2.54 2.05 -2.24
N THR A 143 -1.32 2.42 -2.62
CA THR A 143 -0.54 1.62 -3.58
C THR A 143 0.45 0.78 -2.82
N VAL A 144 0.32 -0.54 -2.95
CA VAL A 144 1.23 -1.52 -2.36
C VAL A 144 2.20 -2.03 -3.41
N THR A 145 3.49 -2.11 -3.08
CA THR A 145 4.53 -2.50 -4.04
C THR A 145 5.56 -3.42 -3.40
N ILE A 146 6.19 -4.25 -4.24
CA ILE A 146 7.43 -4.97 -3.91
C ILE A 146 8.43 -4.81 -5.06
N PRO A 147 9.75 -4.81 -4.78
CA PRO A 147 10.77 -4.74 -5.81
C PRO A 147 10.85 -6.06 -6.59
N VAL A 148 11.12 -5.96 -7.90
CA VAL A 148 11.47 -7.10 -8.74
C VAL A 148 12.98 -7.12 -8.91
N LEU A 149 13.62 -8.17 -8.41
CA LEU A 149 15.08 -8.33 -8.44
C LEU A 149 15.48 -9.57 -9.24
N ALA A 150 16.55 -9.46 -10.03
CA ALA A 150 17.24 -10.59 -10.62
C ALA A 150 18.68 -10.64 -10.09
N GLY A 151 18.91 -11.39 -9.02
CA GLY A 151 20.11 -11.23 -8.20
C GLY A 151 20.08 -9.86 -7.52
N GLU A 152 21.10 -9.04 -7.74
CA GLU A 152 21.19 -7.66 -7.20
C GLU A 152 20.63 -6.61 -8.18
N GLU A 153 20.24 -7.01 -9.40
CA GLU A 153 19.72 -6.11 -10.43
C GLU A 153 18.26 -5.74 -10.14
N PHE A 154 17.98 -4.45 -9.95
CA PHE A 154 16.62 -3.93 -9.83
C PHE A 154 15.96 -3.79 -11.20
N LEU A 155 14.88 -4.54 -11.42
CA LEU A 155 14.13 -4.56 -12.67
C LEU A 155 12.92 -3.61 -12.65
N GLY A 156 12.62 -2.99 -11.51
CA GLY A 156 11.41 -2.21 -11.30
C GLY A 156 10.59 -2.79 -10.15
N ILE A 157 9.29 -2.51 -10.15
CA ILE A 157 8.37 -2.94 -9.10
C ILE A 157 7.17 -3.65 -9.69
N VAL A 158 6.59 -4.56 -8.94
CA VAL A 158 5.19 -4.95 -9.13
C VAL A 158 4.36 -4.32 -8.03
N GLY A 159 3.14 -3.91 -8.36
CA GLY A 159 2.29 -3.23 -7.42
C GLY A 159 0.81 -3.42 -7.68
N ALA A 160 0.02 -3.01 -6.69
CA ALA A 160 -1.43 -3.03 -6.71
C ALA A 160 -2.00 -1.77 -6.06
N ASP A 161 -3.05 -1.23 -6.67
CA ASP A 161 -3.83 -0.10 -6.19
C ASP A 161 -5.02 -0.62 -5.41
N LEU A 162 -5.07 -0.32 -4.11
CA LEU A 162 -6.12 -0.75 -3.20
C LEU A 162 -7.11 0.38 -2.96
N VAL A 163 -8.39 0.05 -3.01
CA VAL A 163 -9.44 1.00 -2.65
C VAL A 163 -9.37 1.26 -1.14
N VAL A 164 -9.24 2.51 -0.73
CA VAL A 164 -9.04 2.85 0.69
C VAL A 164 -10.17 2.33 1.57
N GLY A 165 -11.43 2.38 1.10
CA GLY A 165 -12.57 1.86 1.87
C GLY A 165 -12.49 0.36 2.14
N ASP A 166 -11.94 -0.43 1.22
CA ASP A 166 -11.77 -1.87 1.42
C ASP A 166 -10.63 -2.17 2.41
N VAL A 167 -9.54 -1.38 2.35
CA VAL A 167 -8.46 -1.47 3.33
C VAL A 167 -8.96 -1.07 4.71
N GLU A 168 -9.67 0.05 4.83
CA GLU A 168 -10.31 0.49 6.08
C GLU A 168 -11.18 -0.63 6.66
N HIS A 169 -12.03 -1.25 5.84
CA HIS A 169 -12.93 -2.31 6.27
C HIS A 169 -12.17 -3.51 6.86
N ARG A 170 -11.15 -4.02 6.14
CA ARG A 170 -10.31 -5.14 6.59
C ARG A 170 -9.60 -4.83 7.90
N LEU A 171 -9.04 -3.62 8.04
CA LEU A 171 -8.36 -3.19 9.26
C LEU A 171 -9.35 -3.06 10.42
N LEU A 172 -10.51 -2.44 10.18
CA LEU A 172 -11.55 -2.21 11.18
C LEU A 172 -12.11 -3.51 11.76
N GLU A 173 -12.24 -4.57 10.97
CA GLU A 173 -12.65 -5.90 11.44
C GLU A 173 -11.72 -6.42 12.54
N VAL A 174 -10.41 -6.22 12.39
CA VAL A 174 -9.41 -6.58 13.41
C VAL A 174 -9.53 -5.68 14.64
N LEU A 175 -9.61 -4.36 14.44
CA LEU A 175 -9.67 -3.40 15.55
C LEU A 175 -10.91 -3.59 16.43
N ARG A 176 -12.06 -3.98 15.86
CA ARG A 176 -13.30 -4.22 16.62
C ARG A 176 -13.19 -5.37 17.63
N GLY A 177 -12.26 -6.30 17.42
CA GLY A 177 -12.04 -7.42 18.34
C GLY A 177 -11.20 -7.06 19.59
N ALA A 178 -10.60 -5.86 19.65
CA ALA A 178 -9.64 -5.48 20.67
C ALA A 178 -10.26 -5.16 22.04
N GLY A 179 -11.52 -4.72 22.08
CA GLY A 179 -12.17 -4.24 23.31
C GLY A 179 -11.66 -2.89 23.84
N GLU A 180 -10.70 -2.26 23.14
CA GLU A 180 -10.10 -0.97 23.48
C GLU A 180 -10.07 -0.04 22.27
N ASP A 181 -10.07 1.27 22.52
CA ASP A 181 -9.98 2.29 21.47
C ASP A 181 -8.64 2.18 20.72
N ALA A 182 -8.73 1.90 19.42
CA ALA A 182 -7.60 1.64 18.56
C ALA A 182 -7.69 2.42 17.24
N VAL A 183 -6.54 2.85 16.74
CA VAL A 183 -6.42 3.60 15.49
C VAL A 183 -5.20 3.14 14.69
N VAL A 184 -5.37 3.04 13.36
CA VAL A 184 -4.27 2.85 12.41
C VAL A 184 -4.01 4.18 11.70
N VAL A 185 -2.74 4.58 11.68
CA VAL A 185 -2.29 5.87 11.16
C VAL A 185 -1.15 5.66 10.17
N SER A 186 -1.27 6.25 8.98
CA SER A 186 -0.18 6.22 8.00
C SER A 186 0.96 7.17 8.36
N THR A 187 2.09 7.03 7.68
CA THR A 187 3.27 7.89 7.84
C THR A 187 2.99 9.39 7.63
N GLU A 188 1.95 9.72 6.85
CA GLU A 188 1.52 11.11 6.63
C GLU A 188 0.65 11.67 7.78
N ARG A 189 0.46 10.90 8.85
CA ARG A 189 -0.46 11.13 9.97
C ARG A 189 -1.94 11.01 9.60
N ARG A 190 -2.27 10.30 8.52
CA ARG A 190 -3.68 10.10 8.13
C ARG A 190 -4.26 8.90 8.85
N VAL A 191 -5.46 9.07 9.40
CA VAL A 191 -6.23 7.98 10.00
C VAL A 191 -6.74 7.08 8.89
N ILE A 192 -6.34 5.81 8.93
CA ILE A 192 -6.73 4.80 7.93
C ILE A 192 -7.94 4.01 8.42
N ALA A 193 -7.95 3.64 9.70
CA ALA A 193 -9.06 2.95 10.34
C ALA A 193 -9.07 3.28 11.84
N ALA A 194 -10.25 3.36 12.43
CA ALA A 194 -10.45 3.52 13.87
C ALA A 194 -11.72 2.80 14.31
N ASN A 195 -11.71 2.15 15.48
CA ASN A 195 -12.88 1.45 16.02
C ASN A 195 -13.77 2.33 16.93
N THR A 196 -13.49 3.63 16.99
CA THR A 196 -14.10 4.61 17.90
C THR A 196 -14.27 5.96 17.19
N PRO A 197 -15.28 6.77 17.53
CA PRO A 197 -15.48 8.09 16.92
C PRO A 197 -14.41 9.14 17.28
N ARG A 198 -13.47 8.83 18.18
CA ARG A 198 -12.38 9.75 18.59
C ARG A 198 -11.49 10.19 17.42
N TRP A 199 -11.33 9.34 16.41
CA TRP A 199 -10.55 9.64 15.20
C TRP A 199 -11.38 9.38 13.95
N LEU A 200 -11.55 10.42 13.13
CA LEU A 200 -12.28 10.32 11.88
C LEU A 200 -11.35 9.76 10.79
N VAL A 201 -11.78 8.72 10.08
CA VAL A 201 -11.04 8.16 8.94
C VAL A 201 -10.81 9.24 7.86
N GLY A 202 -9.60 9.26 7.30
CA GLY A 202 -9.14 10.26 6.34
C GLY A 202 -8.66 11.58 6.97
N SER A 203 -8.97 11.84 8.26
CA SER A 203 -8.43 13.01 8.96
C SER A 203 -6.93 12.90 9.19
N ARG A 204 -6.27 14.05 9.36
CA ARG A 204 -4.84 14.14 9.66
C ARG A 204 -4.63 14.49 11.12
N LEU A 205 -3.91 13.67 11.86
CA LEU A 205 -3.55 13.91 13.25
C LEU A 205 -2.50 15.02 13.36
N ALA A 206 -2.47 15.73 14.49
CA ALA A 206 -1.53 16.83 14.74
C ALA A 206 -0.07 16.34 14.81
N GLY A 207 0.15 15.14 15.32
CA GLY A 207 1.43 14.43 15.37
C GLY A 207 1.25 12.95 15.01
N MET A 208 2.37 12.23 14.86
CA MET A 208 2.29 10.76 14.86
C MET A 208 1.89 10.26 16.25
N PRO A 209 1.17 9.14 16.36
CA PRO A 209 0.95 8.50 17.64
C PRO A 209 2.27 8.19 18.35
N GLU A 210 2.39 8.67 19.58
CA GLU A 210 3.54 8.43 20.45
C GLU A 210 3.06 7.90 21.80
N GLU A 211 3.85 7.03 22.40
CA GLU A 211 3.56 6.52 23.74
C GLU A 211 3.82 7.57 24.81
N GLY A 212 2.93 7.64 25.78
CA GLY A 212 3.09 8.55 26.90
C GLY A 212 2.09 8.30 28.03
N PRO A 213 2.23 9.06 29.12
CA PRO A 213 1.38 8.89 30.30
C PRO A 213 -0.05 9.34 30.01
N ALA A 214 -1.04 8.76 30.70
CA ALA A 214 -2.45 9.12 30.59
C ALA A 214 -2.76 10.61 30.90
N THR A 215 -1.84 11.31 31.56
CA THR A 215 -1.93 12.75 31.84
C THR A 215 -1.68 13.62 30.61
N ASP A 216 -1.06 13.07 29.56
CA ASP A 216 -0.87 13.75 28.28
C ASP A 216 -2.06 13.42 27.35
N PRO A 217 -2.88 14.41 26.97
CA PRO A 217 -4.06 14.18 26.13
C PRO A 217 -3.73 13.79 24.69
N THR A 218 -2.47 13.91 24.27
CA THR A 218 -1.99 13.56 22.93
C THR A 218 -1.29 12.19 22.89
N ALA A 219 -1.02 11.60 24.06
CA ALA A 219 -0.31 10.35 24.18
C ALA A 219 -1.23 9.12 24.02
N PHE A 220 -0.65 8.08 23.45
CA PHE A 220 -1.24 6.75 23.36
C PHE A 220 -0.66 5.84 24.46
N ARG A 221 -1.43 4.82 24.84
CA ARG A 221 -1.02 3.83 25.85
C ARG A 221 0.01 2.86 25.29
N GLU A 222 -0.21 2.41 24.05
CA GLU A 222 0.70 1.53 23.31
C GLU A 222 0.73 1.98 21.85
N VAL A 223 1.91 1.93 21.22
CA VAL A 223 2.08 2.16 19.78
C VAL A 223 2.96 1.03 19.22
N ALA A 224 2.57 0.50 18.07
CA ALA A 224 3.34 -0.50 17.35
C ALA A 224 3.40 -0.17 15.86
N GLU A 225 4.58 -0.34 15.25
CA GLU A 225 4.73 -0.25 13.81
C GLU A 225 4.04 -1.44 13.14
N MET A 226 3.32 -1.16 12.05
CA MET A 226 2.76 -2.19 11.19
C MET A 226 3.83 -2.66 10.19
N PRO A 227 4.02 -3.97 9.99
CA PRO A 227 5.02 -4.53 9.07
C PRO A 227 4.61 -4.38 7.58
N LEU A 228 4.32 -3.15 7.16
CA LEU A 228 3.94 -2.74 5.80
C LEU A 228 5.04 -1.95 5.09
N GLY A 229 6.16 -1.69 5.77
CA GLY A 229 7.38 -1.11 5.20
C GLY A 229 7.36 0.41 5.02
N THR A 230 6.34 1.12 5.50
CA THR A 230 6.19 2.58 5.33
C THR A 230 5.99 3.34 6.63
N GLY A 231 6.27 2.74 7.79
CA GLY A 231 6.14 3.40 9.10
C GLY A 231 4.70 3.71 9.50
N TRP A 232 3.74 2.95 8.98
CA TRP A 232 2.37 2.96 9.50
C TRP A 232 2.38 2.44 10.93
N VAL A 233 1.53 3.00 11.77
CA VAL A 233 1.44 2.59 13.18
C VAL A 233 0.02 2.23 13.54
N LEU A 234 -0.10 1.27 14.45
CA LEU A 234 -1.31 1.00 15.20
C LEU A 234 -1.12 1.52 16.62
N ALA A 235 -2.08 2.28 17.12
CA ALA A 235 -2.03 2.87 18.44
C ALA A 235 -3.27 2.52 19.25
N ILE A 236 -3.06 2.23 20.54
CA ILE A 236 -4.11 1.99 21.53
C ILE A 236 -4.15 3.18 22.46
N ALA A 237 -5.33 3.79 22.62
CA ALA A 237 -5.47 4.94 23.49
C ALA A 237 -5.74 4.55 24.94
N TRP A 238 -5.52 5.50 25.83
CA TRP A 238 -6.07 5.44 27.17
C TRP A 238 -7.61 5.48 27.10
N PRO A 239 -8.32 4.76 28.00
CA PRO A 239 -9.76 4.88 28.14
C PRO A 239 -10.17 6.34 28.35
N GLU A 240 -11.30 6.74 27.78
CA GLU A 240 -11.87 8.04 28.14
C GLU A 240 -12.16 8.05 29.65
N ALA A 241 -11.78 9.13 30.34
CA ALA A 241 -12.17 9.28 31.73
C ALA A 241 -13.69 9.34 31.78
N ASP A 242 -14.32 8.36 32.45
CA ASP A 242 -15.76 8.33 32.65
C ASP A 242 -16.20 9.71 33.20
N SER A 243 -17.01 10.43 32.43
CA SER A 243 -17.71 11.62 32.90
C SER A 243 -18.85 11.27 33.86
N ALA A 244 -18.88 10.04 34.37
CA ALA A 244 -19.85 9.52 35.32
C ALA A 244 -19.44 9.78 36.77
N ASN A 245 -19.26 11.05 37.16
CA ASN A 245 -19.45 11.43 38.57
C ASN A 245 -19.75 12.92 38.80
N SER A 246 -20.60 13.51 37.97
CA SER A 246 -21.16 14.84 38.23
C SER A 246 -22.59 14.97 37.71
N ARG A 247 -23.51 14.24 38.36
CA ARG A 247 -24.90 14.66 38.56
C ARG A 247 -25.39 14.22 39.93
#